data_AF-A0AB39KRQ1-F1
#
_entry.id   AF-A0AB39KRQ1-F1
#
_cell.length_a   1.000
_cell.length_b   1.000
_cell.length_c   1.000
_cell.angle_alpha   90.00
_cell.angle_beta   90.00
_cell.angle_gamma   90.00
#
_symmetry.space_group_name_H-M   'P 1'
#
loop_
_entity.id
_entity.type
_entity.pdbx_description
1 polymer ?
#
loop_
_entity_poly.entity_id
_entity_poly.type
_entity_poly.pdbx_seq_one_letter_code
_entity_poly.pdbx_strand_id
1 'polypeptide(L)'
;MSNSYLRLAEQVLGIVREPLTAKAILERAYLAGVVPQHLYGATQHKTLHARLSEDISNSGEASIFFRTAPGVFFLRRFIEDQSIPAAYKKVHLAPPRKKELKKELMLAMSRAAIMDVQQDGRIEIDLLASTLREGKFKYLPWKSLRKSQTFIAVHSFLTMHKEASVLSYRKGRFRPDYDPLFSPRSIGFGSVVYGSDFDILFDSLFGVVESGIRDLAYGVGLDKRSAEQVRYTNSVKPLFAYVAMKDSEPPHIDVVMGLSCPDDFVPAKSALSSNDLRWISLRSPPNDLSNFEPTSRKILELGWAESFIG
;
A
#
# COMPACT_ATOMS: atom_id res chain seq x y z
N MET A 1 -12.61 -29.27 -6.50
CA MET A 1 -11.62 -30.34 -6.22
C MET A 1 -10.57 -29.79 -5.28
N SER A 2 -10.40 -30.41 -4.10
CA SER A 2 -9.51 -29.91 -3.05
C SER A 2 -8.05 -30.20 -3.40
N ASN A 3 -7.22 -29.16 -3.43
CA ASN A 3 -5.81 -29.25 -3.78
C ASN A 3 -5.04 -30.05 -2.72
N SER A 4 -4.38 -31.15 -3.11
CA SER A 4 -3.66 -32.04 -2.18
C SER A 4 -2.58 -31.33 -1.37
N TYR A 5 -1.96 -30.28 -1.92
CA TYR A 5 -0.99 -29.44 -1.20
C TYR A 5 -1.63 -28.65 -0.06
N LEU A 6 -2.85 -28.14 -0.26
CA LEU A 6 -3.57 -27.38 0.77
C LEU A 6 -4.00 -28.32 1.90
N ARG A 7 -4.53 -29.50 1.59
CA ARG A 7 -4.87 -30.51 2.62
C ARG A 7 -3.65 -30.92 3.45
N LEU A 8 -2.52 -31.16 2.78
CA LEU A 8 -1.26 -31.49 3.46
C LEU A 8 -0.84 -30.39 4.43
N ALA A 9 -0.87 -29.14 3.97
CA ALA A 9 -0.50 -28.00 4.80
C ALA A 9 -1.46 -27.82 5.98
N GLU A 10 -2.76 -28.00 5.77
CA GLU A 10 -3.75 -27.95 6.85
C GLU A 10 -3.47 -28.99 7.92
N GLN A 11 -3.21 -30.24 7.52
CA GLN A 11 -2.91 -31.32 8.44
C GLN A 11 -1.63 -31.04 9.25
N VAL A 12 -0.54 -30.67 8.56
CA VAL A 12 0.75 -30.42 9.22
C VAL A 12 0.68 -29.23 10.17
N LEU A 13 0.12 -28.10 9.73
CA LEU A 13 -0.01 -26.92 10.58
C LEU A 13 -0.97 -27.18 11.75
N GLY A 14 -1.98 -28.03 11.55
CA GLY A 14 -2.88 -28.49 12.60
C GLY A 14 -2.19 -29.29 13.71
N ILE A 15 -1.23 -30.15 13.34
CA ILE A 15 -0.45 -30.96 14.27
C ILE A 15 0.61 -30.12 14.98
N VAL A 16 1.39 -29.34 14.21
CA VAL A 16 2.52 -28.59 14.76
C VAL A 16 2.06 -27.38 15.57
N ARG A 17 0.89 -26.79 15.24
CA ARG A 17 0.32 -25.61 15.91
C ARG A 17 1.27 -24.40 15.96
N GLU A 18 2.17 -24.31 14.99
CA GLU A 18 3.10 -23.18 14.81
C GLU A 18 3.08 -22.69 13.36
N PRO A 19 3.35 -21.40 13.12
CA PRO A 19 3.48 -20.85 11.77
C PRO A 19 4.76 -21.35 11.09
N LEU A 20 4.64 -21.88 9.87
CA LEU A 20 5.76 -22.51 9.16
C LEU A 20 5.95 -21.97 7.74
N THR A 21 7.19 -22.03 7.25
CA THR A 21 7.48 -21.82 5.82
C THR A 21 7.02 -23.03 5.01
N ALA A 22 6.74 -22.85 3.71
CA ALA A 22 6.37 -23.97 2.84
C ALA A 22 7.42 -25.10 2.81
N LYS A 23 8.72 -24.76 2.98
CA LYS A 23 9.79 -25.76 3.10
C LYS A 23 9.65 -26.55 4.39
N ALA A 24 9.48 -25.86 5.53
CA ALA A 24 9.29 -26.50 6.82
C ALA A 24 8.00 -27.35 6.90
N ILE A 25 6.91 -26.91 6.26
CA ILE A 25 5.68 -27.71 6.16
C ILE A 25 5.96 -29.06 5.48
N LEU A 26 6.68 -29.06 4.36
CA LEU A 26 7.04 -30.31 3.68
C LEU A 26 8.01 -31.16 4.49
N GLU A 27 9.03 -30.56 5.09
CA GLU A 27 9.97 -31.29 5.95
C GLU A 27 9.23 -32.01 7.10
N ARG A 28 8.29 -31.33 7.75
CA ARG A 28 7.43 -31.92 8.79
C ARG A 28 6.48 -32.99 8.23
N ALA A 29 5.96 -32.79 7.03
CA ALA A 29 5.13 -33.79 6.35
C ALA A 29 5.90 -35.08 6.07
N TYR A 30 7.14 -34.96 5.59
CA TYR A 30 8.02 -36.10 5.33
C TYR A 30 8.38 -36.84 6.62
N LEU A 31 8.75 -36.10 7.67
CA LEU A 31 9.04 -36.69 8.99
C LEU A 31 7.84 -37.43 9.59
N ALA A 32 6.62 -36.93 9.35
CA ALA A 32 5.39 -37.56 9.83
C ALA A 32 4.85 -38.66 8.90
N GLY A 33 5.48 -38.91 7.73
CA GLY A 33 5.03 -39.92 6.77
C GLY A 33 3.68 -39.63 6.12
N VAL A 34 3.22 -38.37 6.10
CA VAL A 34 1.88 -37.96 5.62
C VAL A 34 1.88 -37.39 4.20
N VAL A 35 3.03 -37.40 3.51
CA VAL A 35 3.14 -36.91 2.12
C VAL A 35 2.44 -37.88 1.17
N PRO A 36 1.45 -37.45 0.38
CA PRO A 36 0.80 -38.29 -0.61
C PRO A 36 1.77 -38.80 -1.68
N GLN A 37 1.60 -40.04 -2.13
CA GLN A 37 2.49 -40.70 -3.10
C GLN A 37 2.60 -39.94 -4.45
N HIS A 38 1.55 -39.21 -4.85
CA HIS A 38 1.53 -38.42 -6.08
C HIS A 38 2.24 -37.07 -5.97
N LEU A 39 2.69 -36.68 -4.77
CA LEU A 39 3.54 -35.52 -4.59
C LEU A 39 5.00 -35.97 -4.62
N TYR A 40 5.64 -35.88 -5.79
CA TYR A 40 7.10 -36.05 -5.99
C TYR A 40 7.72 -34.86 -6.76
N GLY A 41 9.00 -34.55 -6.52
CA GLY A 41 9.75 -33.53 -7.27
C GLY A 41 10.68 -32.62 -6.44
N ALA A 42 11.70 -32.05 -7.07
CA ALA A 42 12.75 -31.28 -6.39
C ALA A 42 12.29 -29.90 -5.86
N THR A 43 11.18 -29.36 -6.36
CA THR A 43 10.74 -27.98 -6.09
C THR A 43 9.35 -27.87 -5.47
N GLN A 44 8.86 -28.95 -4.84
CA GLN A 44 7.53 -28.99 -4.22
C GLN A 44 7.27 -27.87 -3.22
N HIS A 45 8.28 -27.45 -2.46
CA HIS A 45 8.16 -26.33 -1.52
C HIS A 45 7.77 -25.03 -2.23
N LYS A 46 8.21 -24.82 -3.48
CA LYS A 46 7.80 -23.68 -4.31
C LYS A 46 6.35 -23.83 -4.77
N THR A 47 5.96 -25.04 -5.18
CA THR A 47 4.57 -25.33 -5.56
C THR A 47 3.62 -25.13 -4.39
N LEU A 48 3.95 -25.67 -3.22
CA LEU A 48 3.18 -25.51 -1.99
C LEU A 48 3.06 -24.02 -1.61
N HIS A 49 4.17 -23.29 -1.63
CA HIS A 49 4.17 -21.85 -1.38
C HIS A 49 3.23 -21.12 -2.35
N ALA A 50 3.30 -21.44 -3.64
CA ALA A 50 2.47 -20.82 -4.66
C ALA A 50 0.98 -21.13 -4.43
N ARG A 51 0.62 -22.38 -4.11
CA ARG A 51 -0.77 -22.78 -3.85
C ARG A 51 -1.34 -22.14 -2.59
N LEU A 52 -0.59 -22.10 -1.49
CA LEU A 52 -1.00 -21.37 -0.28
C LEU A 52 -1.17 -19.88 -0.57
N SER A 53 -0.25 -19.30 -1.33
CA SER A 53 -0.30 -17.89 -1.71
C SER A 53 -1.51 -17.57 -2.58
N GLU A 54 -1.82 -18.44 -3.54
CA GLU A 54 -2.95 -18.34 -4.46
C GLU A 54 -4.27 -18.47 -3.70
N ASP A 55 -4.40 -19.45 -2.81
CA ASP A 55 -5.59 -19.63 -1.97
C ASP A 55 -5.86 -18.41 -1.08
N ILE A 56 -4.84 -17.92 -0.36
CA ILE A 56 -4.95 -16.72 0.46
C ILE A 56 -5.27 -15.49 -0.41
N SER A 57 -4.69 -15.37 -1.60
CA SER A 57 -4.93 -14.22 -2.48
C SER A 57 -6.32 -14.24 -3.10
N ASN A 58 -6.86 -15.41 -3.44
CA ASN A 58 -8.16 -15.54 -4.10
C ASN A 58 -9.32 -15.48 -3.10
N SER A 59 -9.14 -16.11 -1.94
CA SER A 59 -10.19 -16.25 -0.92
C SER A 59 -10.08 -15.19 0.19
N GLY A 60 -8.93 -14.51 0.32
CA GLY A 60 -8.73 -13.47 1.32
C GLY A 60 -8.99 -13.95 2.74
N GLU A 61 -9.94 -13.31 3.43
CA GLU A 61 -10.38 -13.68 4.78
C GLU A 61 -11.12 -15.03 4.83
N ALA A 62 -11.71 -15.47 3.72
CA ALA A 62 -12.39 -16.76 3.64
C ALA A 62 -11.40 -17.94 3.49
N SER A 63 -10.11 -17.67 3.25
CA SER A 63 -9.09 -18.74 3.25
C SER A 63 -8.91 -19.30 4.66
N ILE A 64 -8.81 -20.63 4.76
CA ILE A 64 -8.43 -21.33 6.01
C ILE A 64 -7.00 -20.99 6.45
N PHE A 65 -6.19 -20.47 5.53
CA PHE A 65 -4.82 -20.06 5.78
C PHE A 65 -4.72 -18.54 5.92
N PHE A 66 -3.67 -18.11 6.62
CA PHE A 66 -3.21 -16.73 6.58
C PHE A 66 -1.68 -16.70 6.68
N ARG A 67 -1.08 -15.54 6.39
CA ARG A 67 0.37 -15.35 6.54
C ARG A 67 0.66 -14.69 7.87
N THR A 68 1.71 -15.11 8.55
CA THR A 68 2.24 -14.40 9.74
C THR A 68 3.44 -13.53 9.40
N ALA A 69 4.15 -13.86 8.31
CA ALA A 69 5.29 -13.13 7.78
C ALA A 69 5.48 -13.46 6.28
N PRO A 70 6.41 -12.80 5.56
CA PRO A 70 6.71 -13.15 4.17
C PRO A 70 7.08 -14.62 3.99
N GLY A 71 6.21 -15.39 3.32
CA GLY A 71 6.41 -16.81 3.06
C GLY A 71 6.22 -17.76 4.26
N VAL A 72 5.63 -17.27 5.35
CA VAL A 72 5.28 -18.05 6.54
C VAL A 72 3.76 -18.11 6.66
N PHE A 73 3.22 -19.32 6.84
CA PHE A 73 1.79 -19.61 6.76
C PHE A 73 1.28 -20.25 8.05
N PHE A 74 0.02 -19.99 8.39
CA PHE A 74 -0.66 -20.58 9.53
C PHE A 74 -2.16 -20.75 9.31
N LEU A 75 -2.87 -21.40 10.25
CA LEU A 75 -4.30 -21.68 10.14
C LEU A 75 -5.15 -20.66 10.87
N ARG A 76 -6.16 -20.13 10.18
CA ARG A 76 -7.05 -19.08 10.70
C ARG A 76 -7.82 -19.50 11.94
N ARG A 77 -8.18 -20.79 12.06
CA ARG A 77 -8.85 -21.35 13.26
C ARG A 77 -8.04 -21.17 14.56
N PHE A 78 -6.73 -20.94 14.47
CA PHE A 78 -5.86 -20.72 15.62
C PHE A 78 -5.73 -19.26 16.07
N ILE A 79 -6.39 -18.32 15.37
CA ILE A 79 -6.41 -16.91 15.79
C ILE A 79 -7.16 -16.77 17.14
N GLU A 80 -8.28 -17.47 17.29
CA GLU A 80 -9.12 -17.40 18.50
C GLU A 80 -8.64 -18.34 19.62
N ASP A 81 -7.70 -19.25 19.32
CA ASP A 81 -7.23 -20.26 20.27
C ASP A 81 -6.32 -19.64 21.34
N GLN A 82 -6.72 -19.71 22.61
CA GLN A 82 -5.98 -19.12 23.73
C GLN A 82 -4.64 -19.80 24.01
N SER A 83 -4.45 -21.06 23.57
CA SER A 83 -3.20 -21.79 23.76
C SER A 83 -2.07 -21.32 22.84
N ILE A 84 -2.39 -20.49 21.84
CA ILE A 84 -1.46 -20.08 20.79
C ILE A 84 -0.85 -18.72 21.16
N PRO A 85 0.49 -18.58 21.10
CA PRO A 85 1.15 -17.31 21.37
C PRO A 85 0.61 -16.15 20.51
N ALA A 86 0.42 -14.98 21.11
CA ALA A 86 -0.09 -13.79 20.42
C ALA A 86 0.74 -13.41 19.17
N ALA A 87 2.06 -13.66 19.21
CA ALA A 87 2.95 -13.43 18.08
C ALA A 87 2.56 -14.21 16.80
N TYR A 88 1.96 -15.39 16.94
CA TYR A 88 1.56 -16.24 15.81
C TYR A 88 0.20 -15.87 15.22
N LYS A 89 -0.55 -14.99 15.89
CA LYS A 89 -1.89 -14.56 15.48
C LYS A 89 -1.87 -13.34 14.58
N LYS A 90 -0.73 -12.67 14.45
CA LYS A 90 -0.60 -11.45 13.64
C LYS A 90 -0.71 -11.78 12.16
N VAL A 91 -1.75 -11.25 11.50
CA VAL A 91 -1.95 -11.41 10.06
C VAL A 91 -1.01 -10.47 9.31
N HIS A 92 -0.21 -11.05 8.42
CA HIS A 92 0.66 -10.34 7.50
C HIS A 92 -0.04 -10.22 6.14
N LEU A 93 -0.36 -8.98 5.77
CA LEU A 93 -0.90 -8.66 4.46
C LEU A 93 0.24 -8.53 3.46
N ALA A 94 0.29 -9.47 2.51
CA ALA A 94 1.17 -9.33 1.37
C ALA A 94 0.40 -8.62 0.25
N PRO A 95 0.96 -7.55 -0.35
CA PRO A 95 0.35 -6.95 -1.52
C PRO A 95 0.21 -8.01 -2.62
N PRO A 96 -0.94 -8.09 -3.32
CA PRO A 96 -1.11 -9.03 -4.42
C PRO A 96 -0.02 -8.77 -5.46
N ARG A 97 0.79 -9.79 -5.77
CA ARG A 97 1.74 -9.74 -6.90
C ARG A 97 0.97 -9.89 -8.22
N LYS A 98 0.02 -9.00 -8.50
CA LYS A 98 -0.53 -8.89 -9.86
C LYS A 98 0.44 -8.07 -10.70
N LYS A 99 1.42 -8.74 -11.30
CA LYS A 99 1.96 -8.32 -12.60
C LYS A 99 0.96 -8.68 -13.70
N GLU A 100 -0.31 -8.32 -13.54
CA GLU A 100 -1.12 -8.12 -14.72
C GLU A 100 -0.69 -6.75 -15.23
N LEU A 101 -0.15 -6.68 -16.44
CA LEU A 101 -0.13 -5.47 -17.25
C LEU A 101 -1.59 -5.12 -17.57
N LYS A 102 -2.43 -4.91 -16.55
CA LYS A 102 -3.74 -4.34 -16.75
C LYS A 102 -3.45 -3.00 -17.41
N LYS A 103 -4.10 -2.77 -18.55
CA LYS A 103 -4.16 -1.46 -19.20
C LYS A 103 -5.03 -0.57 -18.32
N GLU A 104 -4.64 -0.36 -17.08
CA GLU A 104 -5.41 0.41 -16.12
C GLU A 104 -5.42 1.84 -16.62
N LEU A 105 -6.64 2.34 -16.80
CA LEU A 105 -6.86 3.72 -17.18
C LEU A 105 -6.59 4.55 -15.93
N MET A 106 -5.66 5.48 -16.04
CA MET A 106 -5.22 6.32 -14.93
C MET A 106 -5.97 7.64 -15.00
N LEU A 107 -6.39 8.16 -13.85
CA LEU A 107 -7.00 9.48 -13.77
C LEU A 107 -6.00 10.52 -14.27
N ALA A 108 -6.47 11.39 -15.15
CA ALA A 108 -5.67 12.45 -15.70
C ALA A 108 -6.50 13.71 -15.89
N MET A 109 -5.90 14.86 -15.59
CA MET A 109 -6.56 16.17 -15.70
C MET A 109 -6.04 16.95 -16.89
N SER A 110 -6.90 17.80 -17.44
CA SER A 110 -6.50 18.76 -18.48
C SER A 110 -5.42 19.69 -17.92
N ARG A 111 -4.27 19.73 -18.58
CA ARG A 111 -3.16 20.64 -18.25
C ARG A 111 -3.63 22.10 -18.33
N ALA A 112 -4.40 22.46 -19.35
CA ALA A 112 -4.90 23.83 -19.51
C ALA A 112 -5.78 24.30 -18.34
N ALA A 113 -6.43 23.37 -17.63
CA ALA A 113 -7.30 23.69 -16.50
C ALA A 113 -6.54 24.02 -15.20
N ILE A 114 -5.25 23.70 -15.16
CA ILE A 114 -4.38 23.82 -13.99
C ILE A 114 -3.12 24.65 -14.31
N MET A 115 -3.06 25.28 -15.49
CA MET A 115 -1.89 26.06 -15.91
C MET A 115 -1.82 27.44 -15.27
N ASP A 116 -2.95 27.95 -14.75
CA ASP A 116 -3.03 29.22 -14.02
C ASP A 116 -2.79 29.04 -12.50
N VAL A 117 -2.27 27.88 -12.11
CA VAL A 117 -1.98 27.53 -10.72
C VAL A 117 -0.75 28.32 -10.24
N GLN A 118 -0.78 28.69 -8.95
CA GLN A 118 0.18 29.57 -8.28
C GLN A 118 1.66 29.20 -8.53
N GLN A 119 2.57 30.19 -8.39
CA GLN A 119 4.01 30.05 -8.67
C GLN A 119 4.70 28.89 -7.92
N ASP A 120 4.13 28.42 -6.81
CA ASP A 120 4.66 27.34 -5.98
C ASP A 120 4.14 25.94 -6.37
N GLY A 121 3.20 25.86 -7.33
CA GLY A 121 2.61 24.62 -7.81
C GLY A 121 1.49 24.04 -6.93
N ARG A 122 1.01 24.78 -5.91
CA ARG A 122 -0.10 24.36 -5.05
C ARG A 122 -1.46 24.62 -5.70
N ILE A 123 -2.32 23.61 -5.68
CA ILE A 123 -3.71 23.68 -6.13
C ILE A 123 -4.60 23.50 -4.91
N GLU A 124 -5.47 24.46 -4.62
CA GLU A 124 -6.48 24.31 -3.59
C GLU A 124 -7.47 23.20 -3.93
N ILE A 125 -7.88 22.42 -2.94
CA ILE A 125 -8.64 21.20 -3.18
C ILE A 125 -10.01 21.47 -3.82
N ASP A 126 -10.66 22.58 -3.47
CA ASP A 126 -11.94 22.99 -4.05
C ASP A 126 -11.82 23.34 -5.53
N LEU A 127 -10.69 23.96 -5.94
CA LEU A 127 -10.39 24.25 -7.35
C LEU A 127 -10.15 22.95 -8.13
N LEU A 128 -9.41 22.01 -7.54
CA LEU A 128 -9.22 20.68 -8.13
C LEU A 128 -10.56 19.96 -8.31
N ALA A 129 -11.37 19.92 -7.25
CA ALA A 129 -12.65 19.22 -7.22
C ALA A 129 -13.67 19.82 -8.21
N SER A 130 -13.79 21.15 -8.27
CA SER A 130 -14.64 21.83 -9.25
C SER A 130 -14.19 21.57 -10.68
N THR A 131 -12.89 21.64 -10.95
CA THR A 131 -12.31 21.31 -12.27
C THR A 131 -12.65 19.88 -12.70
N LEU A 132 -12.56 18.91 -11.78
CA LEU A 132 -12.94 17.53 -12.04
C LEU A 132 -14.46 17.39 -12.31
N ARG A 133 -15.31 18.07 -11.51
CA ARG A 133 -16.78 18.07 -11.69
C ARG A 133 -17.23 18.71 -13.01
N GLU A 134 -16.47 19.68 -13.52
CA GLU A 134 -16.67 20.26 -14.86
C GLU A 134 -16.30 19.31 -16.01
N GLY A 135 -15.84 18.09 -15.70
CA GLY A 135 -15.49 17.09 -16.71
C GLY A 135 -14.13 17.33 -17.37
N LYS A 136 -13.25 18.16 -16.78
CA LYS A 136 -11.91 18.45 -17.30
C LYS A 136 -10.89 17.35 -16.97
N PHE A 137 -11.32 16.08 -17.03
CA PHE A 137 -10.51 14.91 -16.74
C PHE A 137 -10.81 13.76 -17.71
N LYS A 138 -9.90 12.79 -17.77
CA LYS A 138 -10.07 11.52 -18.49
C LYS A 138 -9.35 10.40 -17.74
N TYR A 139 -9.87 9.18 -17.87
CA TYR A 139 -9.11 7.98 -17.52
C TYR A 139 -8.36 7.48 -18.76
N LEU A 140 -7.03 7.56 -18.75
CA LEU A 140 -6.18 7.28 -19.92
C LEU A 140 -5.13 6.21 -19.62
N PRO A 141 -4.78 5.34 -20.58
CA PRO A 141 -3.67 4.40 -20.38
C PRO A 141 -2.34 5.14 -20.16
N TRP A 142 -1.45 4.59 -19.32
CA TRP A 142 -0.10 5.14 -19.08
C TRP A 142 0.67 5.49 -20.37
N LYS A 143 0.59 4.62 -21.38
CA LYS A 143 1.27 4.83 -22.67
C LYS A 143 0.80 6.10 -23.38
N SER A 144 -0.48 6.45 -23.24
CA SER A 144 -1.06 7.67 -23.80
C SER A 144 -0.66 8.89 -22.97
N LEU A 145 -0.67 8.77 -21.65
CA LEU A 145 -0.29 9.86 -20.74
C LEU A 145 1.17 10.28 -20.90
N ARG A 146 2.09 9.32 -21.00
CA ARG A 146 3.53 9.62 -21.18
C ARG A 146 3.84 10.46 -22.43
N LYS A 147 2.98 10.38 -23.45
CA LYS A 147 3.10 11.14 -24.70
C LYS A 147 2.20 12.37 -24.75
N SER A 148 1.32 12.55 -23.78
CA SER A 148 0.34 13.63 -23.79
C SER A 148 0.99 14.93 -23.34
N GLN A 149 0.72 16.00 -24.08
CA GLN A 149 0.99 17.37 -23.64
C GLN A 149 -0.25 18.04 -23.04
N THR A 150 -1.43 17.46 -23.26
CA THR A 150 -2.73 18.02 -22.88
C THR A 150 -3.25 17.51 -21.55
N PHE A 151 -2.82 16.32 -21.12
CA PHE A 151 -3.24 15.70 -19.88
C PHE A 151 -2.05 15.43 -18.95
N ILE A 152 -2.27 15.60 -17.66
CA ILE A 152 -1.33 15.30 -16.59
C ILE A 152 -1.90 14.17 -15.72
N ALA A 153 -1.07 13.22 -15.29
CA ALA A 153 -1.53 12.12 -14.43
C ALA A 153 -1.87 12.64 -13.03
N VAL A 154 -2.87 12.04 -12.38
CA VAL A 154 -3.24 12.32 -10.99
C VAL A 154 -2.87 11.13 -10.12
N HIS A 155 -2.14 11.40 -9.04
CA HIS A 155 -1.72 10.46 -8.03
C HIS A 155 -2.36 10.83 -6.69
N SER A 156 -2.64 9.82 -5.87
CA SER A 156 -2.91 10.03 -4.46
C SER A 156 -1.60 10.16 -3.71
N PHE A 157 -1.52 11.04 -2.72
CA PHE A 157 -0.39 11.15 -1.81
C PHE A 157 -0.89 11.24 -0.37
N LEU A 158 -0.90 10.12 0.33
CA LEU A 158 -1.47 10.01 1.67
C LEU A 158 -0.41 10.20 2.74
N THR A 159 -0.56 11.21 3.58
CA THR A 159 0.24 11.43 4.79
C THR A 159 -0.51 10.95 6.01
N MET A 160 0.24 10.44 7.00
CA MET A 160 -0.33 10.05 8.27
C MET A 160 0.33 10.86 9.38
N HIS A 161 -0.48 11.48 10.23
CA HIS A 161 0.01 12.37 11.29
C HIS A 161 -0.53 11.94 12.65
N LYS A 162 0.26 12.19 13.68
CA LYS A 162 -0.12 12.04 15.08
C LYS A 162 0.31 13.32 15.79
N GLU A 163 -0.67 14.07 16.30
CA GLU A 163 -0.44 15.39 16.89
C GLU A 163 0.37 16.29 15.91
N ALA A 164 1.48 16.86 16.38
CA ALA A 164 2.39 17.67 15.58
C ALA A 164 3.53 16.86 14.94
N SER A 165 3.30 15.57 14.64
CA SER A 165 4.26 14.70 13.97
C SER A 165 3.67 14.04 12.73
N VAL A 166 4.49 13.81 11.71
CA VAL A 166 4.11 13.04 10.52
C VAL A 166 4.94 11.75 10.43
N LEU A 167 4.32 10.66 9.96
CA LEU A 167 5.03 9.42 9.74
C LEU A 167 5.91 9.55 8.50
N SER A 168 7.18 9.20 8.65
CA SER A 168 8.14 9.18 7.55
C SER A 168 8.76 7.80 7.37
N TYR A 169 9.17 7.47 6.16
CA TYR A 169 9.80 6.19 5.83
C TYR A 169 10.76 6.34 4.65
N ARG A 170 11.68 5.40 4.48
CA ARG A 170 12.50 5.25 3.27
C ARG A 170 11.87 4.23 2.33
N LYS A 171 11.70 4.60 1.05
CA LYS A 171 11.17 3.70 0.03
C LYS A 171 12.13 2.53 -0.16
N GLY A 172 11.74 1.33 0.25
CA GLY A 172 12.50 0.11 0.01
C GLY A 172 12.42 -0.30 -1.45
N ARG A 173 13.55 -0.34 -2.16
CA ARG A 173 13.64 -1.07 -3.43
C ARG A 173 13.97 -2.53 -3.12
N PHE A 174 13.18 -3.46 -3.66
CA PHE A 174 13.51 -4.88 -3.63
C PHE A 174 14.66 -5.16 -4.62
N ARG A 175 15.88 -4.72 -4.29
CA ARG A 175 17.12 -5.07 -5.00
C ARG A 175 18.20 -5.39 -3.95
N PRO A 176 18.86 -6.58 -4.01
CA PRO A 176 19.93 -6.94 -3.07
C PRO A 176 21.14 -6.00 -3.13
N ASP A 177 21.30 -5.28 -4.23
CA ASP A 177 22.53 -4.56 -4.58
C ASP A 177 22.50 -3.08 -4.15
N TYR A 178 21.45 -2.65 -3.43
CA TYR A 178 21.26 -1.25 -3.02
C TYR A 178 21.00 -1.18 -1.52
N ASP A 179 21.81 -0.38 -0.81
CA ASP A 179 21.59 -0.14 0.61
C ASP A 179 20.27 0.65 0.81
N PRO A 180 19.28 0.08 1.52
CA PRO A 180 17.99 0.73 1.77
C PRO A 180 18.10 2.09 2.48
N LEU A 181 19.22 2.36 3.17
CA LEU A 181 19.50 3.63 3.84
C LEU A 181 19.76 4.80 2.85
N PHE A 182 20.09 4.51 1.59
CA PHE A 182 20.34 5.52 0.56
C PHE A 182 19.09 5.90 -0.25
N SER A 183 17.94 5.26 0.00
CA SER A 183 16.70 5.62 -0.68
C SER A 183 16.08 6.88 -0.06
N PRO A 184 15.62 7.86 -0.85
CA PRO A 184 15.06 9.09 -0.32
C PRO A 184 13.86 8.81 0.60
N ARG A 185 13.72 9.64 1.64
CA ARG A 185 12.63 9.59 2.60
C ARG A 185 11.36 10.17 2.00
N SER A 186 10.23 9.62 2.38
CA SER A 186 8.89 10.10 2.05
C SER A 186 8.12 10.32 3.34
N ILE A 187 7.24 11.33 3.36
CA ILE A 187 6.24 11.53 4.42
C ILE A 187 4.84 11.06 3.99
N GLY A 188 4.69 10.65 2.73
CA GLY A 188 3.45 10.14 2.19
C GLY A 188 3.60 8.86 1.39
N PHE A 189 2.53 8.10 1.35
CA PHE A 189 2.34 6.92 0.53
C PHE A 189 1.63 7.36 -0.74
N GLY A 190 2.32 7.22 -1.87
CA GLY A 190 1.85 7.72 -3.15
C GLY A 190 1.60 6.61 -4.15
N SER A 191 0.45 6.65 -4.83
CA SER A 191 0.12 5.72 -5.90
C SER A 191 -0.72 6.38 -7.00
N VAL A 192 -0.77 5.70 -8.14
CA VAL A 192 -1.56 6.16 -9.28
C VAL A 192 -3.05 5.94 -8.98
N VAL A 193 -3.87 6.92 -9.33
CA VAL A 193 -5.33 6.78 -9.25
C VAL A 193 -5.83 6.11 -10.52
N TYR A 194 -6.48 4.96 -10.38
CA TYR A 194 -7.01 4.19 -11.50
C TYR A 194 -8.52 4.37 -11.65
N GLY A 195 -9.05 4.10 -12.83
CA GLY A 195 -10.50 4.08 -13.08
C GLY A 195 -11.24 3.04 -12.25
N SER A 196 -10.56 1.99 -11.78
CA SER A 196 -11.13 1.03 -10.83
C SER A 196 -11.26 1.57 -9.41
N ASP A 197 -10.61 2.69 -9.10
CA ASP A 197 -10.72 3.35 -7.80
C ASP A 197 -11.93 4.30 -7.76
N PHE A 198 -12.55 4.55 -8.90
CA PHE A 198 -13.78 5.34 -8.98
C PHE A 198 -14.93 4.57 -8.34
N ASP A 199 -15.48 5.14 -7.27
CA ASP A 199 -16.66 4.62 -6.59
C ASP A 199 -17.85 5.54 -6.89
N ILE A 200 -18.96 4.96 -7.34
CA ILE A 200 -20.18 5.69 -7.69
C ILE A 200 -21.01 6.00 -6.43
N LEU A 201 -20.83 5.21 -5.37
CA LEU A 201 -21.63 5.28 -4.15
C LEU A 201 -21.07 6.29 -3.13
N PHE A 202 -19.79 6.65 -3.25
CA PHE A 202 -19.10 7.55 -2.33
C PHE A 202 -18.39 8.66 -3.10
N ASP A 203 -18.45 9.90 -2.60
CA ASP A 203 -17.63 10.99 -3.16
C ASP A 203 -16.16 10.77 -2.77
N SER A 204 -15.47 9.99 -3.59
CA SER A 204 -14.05 9.63 -3.40
C SER A 204 -13.10 10.55 -4.16
N LEU A 205 -13.56 11.74 -4.58
CA LEU A 205 -12.83 12.66 -5.44
C LEU A 205 -12.26 11.93 -6.66
N PHE A 206 -13.16 11.31 -7.45
CA PHE A 206 -12.81 10.58 -8.66
C PHE A 206 -11.81 9.41 -8.43
N GLY A 207 -11.90 8.77 -7.25
CA GLY A 207 -11.07 7.63 -6.86
C GLY A 207 -9.76 7.99 -6.15
N VAL A 208 -9.48 9.28 -5.93
CA VAL A 208 -8.29 9.72 -5.19
C VAL A 208 -8.30 9.18 -3.76
N VAL A 209 -9.45 9.29 -3.07
CA VAL A 209 -9.59 8.81 -1.68
C VAL A 209 -9.44 7.29 -1.60
N GLU A 210 -10.06 6.57 -2.54
CA GLU A 210 -9.95 5.10 -2.61
C GLU A 210 -8.53 4.62 -2.88
N SER A 211 -7.82 5.32 -3.76
CA SER A 211 -6.40 5.08 -4.00
C SER A 211 -5.58 5.26 -2.72
N GLY A 212 -5.90 6.27 -1.90
CA GLY A 212 -5.31 6.46 -0.57
C GLY A 212 -5.64 5.35 0.42
N ILE A 213 -6.90 4.93 0.51
CA ILE A 213 -7.33 3.82 1.40
C ILE A 213 -6.60 2.52 1.03
N ARG A 214 -6.45 2.24 -0.27
CA ARG A 214 -5.66 1.12 -0.76
C ARG A 214 -4.19 1.21 -0.29
N ASP A 215 -3.60 2.40 -0.31
CA ASP A 215 -2.23 2.63 0.17
C ASP A 215 -2.10 2.46 1.70
N LEU A 216 -3.16 2.69 2.49
CA LEU A 216 -3.19 2.33 3.91
C LEU A 216 -3.09 0.82 4.11
N ALA A 217 -3.93 0.06 3.39
CA ALA A 217 -3.96 -1.38 3.52
C ALA A 217 -2.63 -2.03 3.08
N TYR A 218 -2.08 -1.60 1.94
CA TYR A 218 -0.91 -2.26 1.34
C TYR A 218 0.44 -1.58 1.61
N GLY A 219 0.47 -0.24 1.71
CA GLY A 219 1.70 0.54 1.89
C GLY A 219 2.06 0.73 3.36
N VAL A 220 1.06 1.00 4.20
CA VAL A 220 1.23 1.16 5.66
C VAL A 220 1.11 -0.19 6.39
N GLY A 221 0.31 -1.11 5.85
CA GLY A 221 0.07 -2.43 6.44
C GLY A 221 -1.02 -2.42 7.51
N LEU A 222 -1.97 -1.48 7.41
CA LEU A 222 -3.22 -1.52 8.17
C LEU A 222 -4.04 -2.73 7.73
N ASP A 223 -4.79 -3.34 8.65
CA ASP A 223 -5.73 -4.39 8.26
C ASP A 223 -6.83 -3.80 7.36
N LYS A 224 -7.38 -4.65 6.47
CA LYS A 224 -8.33 -4.19 5.46
C LYS A 224 -9.57 -3.56 6.09
N ARG A 225 -10.08 -4.13 7.19
CA ARG A 225 -11.28 -3.63 7.86
C ARG A 225 -11.06 -2.22 8.42
N SER A 226 -9.92 -1.99 9.08
CA SER A 226 -9.56 -0.66 9.59
C SER A 226 -9.32 0.33 8.46
N ALA A 227 -8.64 -0.08 7.39
CA ALA A 227 -8.44 0.77 6.21
C ALA A 227 -9.78 1.15 5.53
N GLU A 228 -10.72 0.21 5.40
CA GLU A 228 -12.05 0.48 4.86
C GLU A 228 -12.90 1.35 5.82
N GLN A 229 -12.73 1.19 7.13
CA GLN A 229 -13.46 1.98 8.12
C GLN A 229 -13.16 3.48 7.99
N VAL A 230 -11.92 3.83 7.62
CA VAL A 230 -11.49 5.21 7.36
C VAL A 230 -12.35 5.92 6.32
N ARG A 231 -12.91 5.18 5.36
CA ARG A 231 -13.88 5.70 4.37
C ARG A 231 -15.13 6.27 5.04
N TYR A 232 -15.66 5.56 6.03
CA TYR A 232 -16.93 5.89 6.69
C TYR A 232 -16.77 6.93 7.80
N THR A 233 -15.58 7.02 8.38
CA THR A 233 -15.27 7.99 9.44
C THR A 233 -14.79 9.33 8.89
N ASN A 234 -14.66 9.47 7.56
CA ASN A 234 -14.11 10.66 6.90
C ASN A 234 -12.75 11.08 7.47
N SER A 235 -11.94 10.07 7.85
CA SER A 235 -10.65 10.29 8.51
C SER A 235 -9.52 10.55 7.52
N VAL A 236 -9.71 10.21 6.24
CA VAL A 236 -8.84 10.64 5.13
C VAL A 236 -9.48 11.85 4.48
N LYS A 237 -8.77 12.97 4.49
CA LYS A 237 -9.24 14.22 3.88
C LYS A 237 -8.25 14.69 2.82
N PRO A 238 -8.68 14.90 1.56
CA PRO A 238 -7.91 15.67 0.60
C PRO A 238 -7.74 17.11 1.09
N LEU A 239 -6.50 17.59 1.09
CA LEU A 239 -6.14 18.89 1.67
C LEU A 239 -5.78 19.90 0.58
N PHE A 240 -4.92 19.49 -0.34
CA PHE A 240 -4.48 20.27 -1.48
C PHE A 240 -3.89 19.33 -2.54
N ALA A 241 -3.64 19.85 -3.72
CA ALA A 241 -2.90 19.17 -4.76
C ALA A 241 -1.58 19.92 -5.04
N TYR A 242 -0.58 19.19 -5.53
CA TYR A 242 0.71 19.73 -5.90
C TYR A 242 1.13 19.22 -7.28
N VAL A 243 1.54 20.13 -8.16
CA VAL A 243 2.09 19.74 -9.47
C VAL A 243 3.56 19.37 -9.31
N ALA A 244 3.82 18.07 -9.18
CA ALA A 244 5.16 17.52 -9.08
C ALA A 244 5.87 17.53 -10.44
N MET A 245 6.89 18.37 -10.55
CA MET A 245 7.78 18.45 -11.71
C MET A 245 9.06 17.67 -11.41
N LYS A 246 9.44 16.74 -12.28
CA LYS A 246 10.72 16.01 -12.18
C LYS A 246 11.42 16.04 -13.54
N ASP A 247 12.73 16.23 -13.53
CA ASP A 247 13.51 16.32 -14.78
C ASP A 247 13.46 15.04 -15.64
N SER A 248 13.24 13.88 -15.02
CA SER A 248 13.30 12.56 -15.67
C SER A 248 11.96 11.85 -15.84
N GLU A 249 10.87 12.40 -15.30
CA GLU A 249 9.53 11.81 -15.35
C GLU A 249 8.51 12.84 -15.85
N PRO A 250 7.47 12.41 -16.58
CA PRO A 250 6.35 13.32 -16.88
C PRO A 250 5.82 13.93 -15.59
N PRO A 251 5.46 15.23 -15.61
CA PRO A 251 4.86 15.84 -14.44
C PRO A 251 3.55 15.15 -14.10
N HIS A 252 3.19 15.19 -12.83
CA HIS A 252 1.96 14.63 -12.29
C HIS A 252 1.41 15.55 -11.20
N ILE A 253 0.12 15.39 -10.89
CA ILE A 253 -0.51 16.03 -9.74
C ILE A 253 -0.52 15.02 -8.60
N ASP A 254 0.11 15.36 -7.47
CA ASP A 254 -0.06 14.65 -6.22
C ASP A 254 -1.20 15.30 -5.43
N VAL A 255 -2.30 14.58 -5.23
CA VAL A 255 -3.38 15.03 -4.33
C VAL A 255 -3.00 14.60 -2.91
N VAL A 256 -2.60 15.58 -2.11
CA VAL A 256 -2.15 15.39 -0.74
C VAL A 256 -3.34 15.22 0.17
N MET A 257 -3.39 14.08 0.85
CA MET A 257 -4.42 13.73 1.81
C MET A 257 -3.80 13.56 3.20
N GLY A 258 -4.51 14.03 4.23
CA GLY A 258 -4.14 13.80 5.62
C GLY A 258 -4.99 12.69 6.24
N LEU A 259 -4.34 11.82 7.02
CA LEU A 259 -4.97 10.87 7.93
C LEU A 259 -4.45 11.08 9.35
N SER A 260 -5.37 11.32 10.29
CA SER A 260 -5.04 11.24 11.71
C SER A 260 -4.84 9.78 12.10
N CYS A 261 -3.64 9.48 12.61
CA CYS A 261 -3.24 8.15 13.01
C CYS A 261 -4.11 7.66 14.19
N PRO A 262 -4.77 6.49 14.08
CA PRO A 262 -5.44 5.87 15.22
C PRO A 262 -4.47 5.62 16.39
N ASP A 263 -4.97 5.72 17.63
CA ASP A 263 -4.14 5.57 18.83
C ASP A 263 -3.55 4.17 18.99
N ASP A 264 -4.26 3.16 18.51
CA ASP A 264 -3.88 1.75 18.52
C ASP A 264 -3.00 1.36 17.33
N PHE A 265 -2.77 2.28 16.38
CA PHE A 265 -1.90 2.00 15.24
C PHE A 265 -0.43 2.03 15.64
N VAL A 266 0.20 0.86 15.59
CA VAL A 266 1.65 0.71 15.70
C VAL A 266 2.21 0.44 14.30
N PRO A 267 3.04 1.35 13.74
CA PRO A 267 3.70 1.12 12.46
C PRO A 267 4.52 -0.16 12.52
N ALA A 268 4.03 -1.23 11.89
CA ALA A 268 4.76 -2.48 11.80
C ALA A 268 5.54 -2.51 10.49
N LYS A 269 6.74 -3.11 10.51
CA LYS A 269 7.63 -3.38 9.35
C LYS A 269 7.04 -4.39 8.35
N SER A 270 5.72 -4.32 8.13
CA SER A 270 4.90 -5.32 7.48
C SER A 270 4.77 -5.09 5.97
N ALA A 271 4.95 -3.86 5.48
CA ALA A 271 5.04 -3.58 4.05
C ALA A 271 6.48 -3.75 3.56
N LEU A 272 6.70 -4.69 2.61
CA LEU A 272 8.00 -5.01 2.00
C LEU A 272 8.69 -3.80 1.30
N SER A 273 8.00 -2.66 1.18
CA SER A 273 8.43 -1.44 0.48
C SER A 273 8.75 -0.25 1.40
N SER A 274 8.65 -0.39 2.73
CA SER A 274 8.81 0.73 3.67
C SER A 274 9.84 0.39 4.74
N ASN A 275 10.99 1.07 4.70
CA ASN A 275 12.08 0.91 5.66
C ASN A 275 12.19 2.14 6.57
N ASP A 276 12.81 1.98 7.75
CA ASP A 276 13.15 3.11 8.63
C ASP A 276 11.98 4.07 8.91
N LEU A 277 10.86 3.46 9.34
CA LEU A 277 9.63 4.13 9.77
C LEU A 277 9.90 4.92 11.04
N ARG A 278 9.64 6.23 11.02
CA ARG A 278 9.78 7.11 12.18
C ARG A 278 8.84 8.29 12.11
N TRP A 279 8.35 8.71 13.27
CA TRP A 279 7.67 9.99 13.44
C TRP A 279 8.68 11.12 13.37
N ILE A 280 8.40 12.14 12.55
CA ILE A 280 9.18 13.39 12.52
C ILE A 280 8.28 14.53 13.00
N SER A 281 8.83 15.38 13.87
CA SER A 281 8.12 16.56 14.35
C SER A 281 7.96 17.57 13.23
N LEU A 282 6.75 18.10 13.06
CA LEU A 282 6.44 19.20 12.16
C LEU A 282 6.83 20.56 12.76
N ARG A 283 6.92 20.67 14.10
CA ARG A 283 7.38 21.87 14.80
C ARG A 283 8.89 22.06 14.77
N SER A 284 9.62 20.98 14.54
CA SER A 284 11.08 20.97 14.45
C SER A 284 11.49 20.08 13.29
N PRO A 285 11.23 20.52 12.04
CA PRO A 285 11.52 19.74 10.86
C PRO A 285 13.04 19.45 10.77
N PRO A 286 13.45 18.36 10.10
CA PRO A 286 14.86 18.05 9.92
C PRO A 286 15.61 19.20 9.22
N ASN A 287 16.79 19.56 9.74
CA ASN A 287 17.63 20.61 9.17
C ASN A 287 18.09 20.32 7.73
N ASP A 288 18.10 19.05 7.32
CA ASP A 288 18.43 18.62 5.96
C ASP A 288 17.24 17.92 5.30
N LEU A 289 16.63 18.60 4.34
CA LEU A 289 15.51 18.10 3.53
C LEU A 289 15.95 17.50 2.18
N SER A 290 17.26 17.54 1.85
CA SER A 290 17.80 17.03 0.59
C SER A 290 17.58 15.53 0.41
N ASN A 291 17.49 14.80 1.53
CA ASN A 291 17.25 13.36 1.57
C ASN A 291 15.76 12.99 1.43
N PHE A 292 14.84 13.95 1.34
CA PHE A 292 13.43 13.68 1.03
C PHE A 292 13.17 13.65 -0.48
N GLU A 293 12.18 12.86 -0.89
CA GLU A 293 11.66 12.88 -2.25
C GLU A 293 10.96 14.22 -2.56
N PRO A 294 10.87 14.63 -3.84
CA PRO A 294 10.48 15.99 -4.22
C PRO A 294 9.18 16.51 -3.59
N THR A 295 8.12 15.72 -3.56
CA THR A 295 6.81 16.16 -3.04
C THR A 295 6.87 16.36 -1.53
N SER A 296 7.40 15.37 -0.80
CA SER A 296 7.66 15.45 0.65
C SER A 296 8.55 16.64 1.01
N ARG A 297 9.62 16.87 0.23
CA ARG A 297 10.53 18.01 0.45
C ARG A 297 9.78 19.32 0.31
N LYS A 298 9.02 19.50 -0.77
CA LYS A 298 8.28 20.74 -1.03
C LYS A 298 7.24 21.03 0.04
N ILE A 299 6.51 20.01 0.49
CA ILE A 299 5.53 20.11 1.59
C ILE A 299 6.20 20.58 2.89
N LEU A 300 7.39 20.05 3.21
CA LEU A 300 8.12 20.43 4.42
C LEU A 300 8.77 21.81 4.30
N GLU A 301 9.39 22.14 3.17
CA GLU A 301 10.04 23.43 2.90
C GLU A 301 9.07 24.61 2.96
N LEU A 302 7.86 24.43 2.42
CA LEU A 302 6.85 25.48 2.36
C LEU A 302 5.90 25.50 3.56
N GLY A 303 6.13 24.66 4.58
CA GLY A 303 5.29 24.61 5.79
C GLY A 303 3.88 24.06 5.54
N TRP A 304 3.58 23.49 4.38
CA TRP A 304 2.25 22.97 4.05
C TRP A 304 1.82 21.79 4.92
N ALA A 305 2.76 21.14 5.60
CA ALA A 305 2.45 20.10 6.57
C ALA A 305 1.63 20.60 7.77
N GLU A 306 1.57 21.90 8.04
CA GLU A 306 0.66 22.47 9.06
C GLU A 306 -0.81 22.20 8.72
N SER A 307 -1.15 22.09 7.44
CA SER A 307 -2.50 21.71 6.98
C SER A 307 -2.92 20.32 7.46
N PHE A 308 -1.99 19.49 7.95
CA PHE A 308 -2.30 18.17 8.50
C PHE A 308 -2.85 18.25 9.93
N ILE A 309 -2.52 19.30 10.68
CA ILE A 309 -2.87 19.45 12.10
C ILE A 309 -4.18 20.24 12.28
N GLY A 310 -4.78 20.70 11.19
CA GLY A 310 -6.00 21.52 11.15
C GLY A 310 -7.25 20.86 11.70
#